data_AF-A0A8B7Z0M6-F1
#
_entry.id   AF-A0A8B7Z0M6-F1
#
_cell.length_a   1.000
_cell.length_b   1.000
_cell.length_c   1.000
_cell.angle_alpha   90.00
_cell.angle_beta   90.00
_cell.angle_gamma   90.00
#
_symmetry.space_group_name_H-M   'P 1'
#
loop_
_entity.id
_entity.type
_entity.pdbx_description
1 polymer ?
#
loop_
_entity_poly.entity_id
_entity_poly.type
_entity_poly.pdbx_seq_one_letter_code
_entity_poly.pdbx_strand_id
1 'polypeptide(L)'
;MAFFRIVLAFLMFVCGVHANWDEKSDPSRAEMGFVAVNTTCNDAGTSCAKCIEFPVLGKSYLVVMEYTRHPFNFHCKNEEADADGNVYFNQNDLSEPFRVCAGVRTPHYMFLGTELRTNYCFDNDFSKIDVPSDCVEPILIMTIASFIGGHDKALGEQVLYCQPT
;
A
#
# COMPACT_ATOMS: atom_id res chain seq x y z
N MET A 1 36.69 8.28 -28.69
CA MET A 1 35.56 7.34 -28.46
C MET A 1 35.33 6.98 -26.98
N ALA A 2 36.33 7.02 -26.09
CA ALA A 2 36.13 6.73 -24.66
C ALA A 2 35.27 7.77 -23.93
N PHE A 3 35.36 9.05 -24.32
CA PHE A 3 34.63 10.15 -23.67
C PHE A 3 33.10 10.03 -23.79
N PHE A 4 32.61 9.52 -24.92
CA PHE A 4 31.17 9.33 -25.15
C PHE A 4 30.56 8.24 -24.26
N ARG A 5 31.36 7.21 -23.90
CA ARG A 5 30.92 6.12 -23.03
C ARG A 5 30.82 6.54 -21.56
N ILE A 6 31.71 7.45 -21.12
CA ILE A 6 31.68 8.00 -19.76
C ILE A 6 30.47 8.92 -19.57
N VAL A 7 30.12 9.73 -20.57
CA VAL A 7 28.93 10.60 -20.53
C VAL A 7 27.63 9.78 -20.49
N LEU A 8 27.55 8.69 -21.26
CA LEU A 8 26.38 7.81 -21.26
C LEU A 8 26.20 7.09 -19.91
N ALA A 9 27.30 6.63 -19.30
CA ALA A 9 27.26 6.02 -17.97
C ALA A 9 26.86 7.04 -16.88
N PHE A 10 27.29 8.30 -17.01
CA PHE A 10 26.90 9.37 -16.08
C PHE A 10 25.42 9.74 -16.24
N LEU A 11 24.88 9.77 -17.46
CA LEU A 11 23.45 10.01 -17.71
C LEU A 11 22.56 8.91 -17.11
N MET A 12 22.99 7.64 -17.17
CA MET A 12 22.24 6.54 -16.55
C MET A 12 22.32 6.54 -15.01
N PHE A 13 23.34 7.15 -14.40
CA PHE A 13 23.44 7.32 -12.95
C PHE A 13 22.65 8.53 -12.41
N VAL A 14 22.31 9.51 -13.25
CA VAL A 14 21.60 10.75 -12.84
C VAL A 14 20.09 10.67 -13.14
N CYS A 15 19.65 9.76 -14.02
CA CYS A 15 18.23 9.45 -14.19
C CYS A 15 17.75 8.55 -13.03
N GLY A 16 17.48 9.21 -11.90
CA GLY A 16 16.91 8.61 -10.71
C GLY A 16 15.65 7.79 -10.98
N VAL A 17 15.51 6.77 -10.15
CA VAL A 17 14.36 5.87 -10.01
C VAL A 17 13.04 6.63 -10.20
N HIS A 18 12.28 6.23 -11.22
CA HIS A 18 10.94 6.78 -11.46
C HIS A 18 9.96 6.16 -10.47
N ALA A 19 9.75 6.86 -9.35
CA ALA A 19 8.63 6.59 -8.46
C ALA A 19 7.31 7.02 -9.14
N ASN A 20 6.31 6.17 -8.99
CA ASN A 20 5.04 6.14 -9.70
C ASN A 20 4.08 7.25 -9.21
N TRP A 21 4.02 8.39 -9.91
CA TRP A 21 3.04 9.45 -9.64
C TRP A 21 2.31 9.89 -10.91
N ASP A 22 0.97 9.89 -10.85
CA ASP A 22 0.09 10.58 -11.80
C ASP A 22 0.44 12.08 -11.81
N GLU A 23 0.36 12.75 -12.97
CA GLU A 23 0.81 14.13 -13.25
C GLU A 23 0.23 15.20 -12.29
N LYS A 24 -0.75 14.84 -11.46
CA LYS A 24 -1.38 15.71 -10.45
C LYS A 24 -0.78 15.61 -9.06
N SER A 25 0.10 14.63 -8.81
CA SER A 25 0.68 14.35 -7.50
C SER A 25 2.15 14.78 -7.50
N ASP A 26 2.41 16.02 -7.10
CA ASP A 26 3.77 16.53 -6.91
C ASP A 26 4.49 15.72 -5.82
N PRO A 27 5.56 14.96 -6.14
CA PRO A 27 6.28 14.14 -5.17
C PRO A 27 6.99 14.96 -4.10
N SER A 28 7.21 16.26 -4.29
CA SER A 28 7.72 17.15 -3.22
C SER A 28 6.66 17.50 -2.17
N ARG A 29 5.39 17.18 -2.46
CA ARG A 29 4.23 17.45 -1.59
C ARG A 29 3.68 16.20 -0.91
N ALA A 30 4.21 15.01 -1.18
CA ALA A 30 3.75 13.78 -0.55
C ALA A 30 4.82 13.23 0.40
N GLU A 31 4.48 13.10 1.69
CA GLU A 31 5.32 12.37 2.66
C GLU A 31 4.76 10.95 2.77
N MET A 32 5.06 10.14 1.76
CA MET A 32 4.60 8.76 1.65
C MET A 32 5.77 7.83 1.95
N GLY A 33 5.70 7.13 3.10
CA GLY A 33 6.66 6.09 3.44
C GLY A 33 6.47 4.84 2.60
N PHE A 34 7.51 4.00 2.50
CA PHE A 34 7.42 2.66 1.95
C PHE A 34 7.97 1.66 2.96
N VAL A 35 7.21 0.58 3.21
CA VAL A 35 7.62 -0.50 4.12
C VAL A 35 7.21 -1.84 3.53
N ALA A 36 8.07 -2.85 3.69
CA ALA A 36 7.73 -4.24 3.41
C ALA A 36 7.45 -4.98 4.72
N VAL A 37 6.39 -5.79 4.73
CA VAL A 37 5.97 -6.56 5.90
C VAL A 37 5.74 -8.02 5.53
N ASN A 38 6.29 -8.91 6.36
CA ASN A 38 6.04 -10.33 6.22
C ASN A 38 4.66 -10.69 6.78
N THR A 39 3.97 -11.52 6.02
CA THR A 39 2.71 -12.18 6.39
C THR A 39 2.99 -13.53 7.05
N THR A 40 1.98 -14.11 7.69
CA THR A 40 2.02 -15.50 8.16
C THR A 40 1.20 -16.34 7.20
N CYS A 41 1.82 -17.32 6.56
CA CYS A 41 1.17 -18.19 5.59
C CYS A 41 0.98 -19.61 6.12
N ASN A 42 0.01 -20.34 5.58
CA ASN A 42 -0.12 -21.78 5.78
C ASN A 42 1.05 -22.56 5.14
N ASP A 43 1.17 -23.85 5.45
CA ASP A 43 2.24 -24.73 4.93
C ASP A 43 2.29 -24.78 3.39
N ALA A 44 1.15 -24.58 2.73
CA ALA A 44 1.04 -24.57 1.28
C ALA A 44 1.40 -23.20 0.64
N GLY A 45 1.57 -22.14 1.43
CA GLY A 45 1.76 -20.77 0.94
C GLY A 45 0.57 -20.21 0.16
N THR A 46 -0.61 -20.83 0.28
CA THR A 46 -1.81 -20.48 -0.49
C THR A 46 -2.69 -19.47 0.21
N SER A 47 -2.64 -19.45 1.54
CA SER A 47 -3.38 -18.51 2.37
C SER A 47 -2.43 -17.85 3.35
N CYS A 48 -2.45 -16.52 3.38
CA CYS A 48 -1.58 -15.69 4.19
C CYS A 48 -2.41 -14.66 4.96
N ALA A 49 -1.97 -14.31 6.16
CA ALA A 49 -2.62 -13.33 7.00
C ALA A 49 -1.63 -12.38 7.65
N LYS A 50 -2.10 -11.16 7.93
CA LYS A 50 -1.39 -10.18 8.76
C LYS A 50 -2.38 -9.54 9.72
N CYS A 51 -2.07 -9.65 11.01
CA CYS A 51 -2.76 -8.91 12.06
C CYS A 51 -1.94 -7.68 12.42
N ILE A 52 -2.60 -6.53 12.47
CA ILE A 52 -2.01 -5.27 12.92
C ILE A 52 -2.89 -4.73 14.03
N GLU A 53 -2.28 -4.57 15.20
CA GLU A 53 -2.90 -3.88 16.32
C GLU A 53 -2.31 -2.47 16.40
N PHE A 54 -3.17 -1.46 16.48
CA PHE A 54 -2.72 -0.11 16.72
C PHE A 54 -3.67 0.66 17.65
N PRO A 55 -3.13 1.49 18.54
CA PRO A 55 -3.95 2.34 19.39
C PRO A 55 -4.37 3.60 18.65
N VAL A 56 -5.67 3.94 18.71
CA VAL A 56 -6.19 5.25 18.31
C VAL A 56 -7.00 5.78 19.47
N LEU A 57 -6.56 6.91 20.04
CA LEU A 57 -7.31 7.65 21.07
C LEU A 57 -7.65 6.83 22.33
N GLY A 58 -6.74 5.95 22.73
CA GLY A 58 -6.93 5.07 23.90
C GLY A 58 -7.84 3.86 23.62
N LYS A 59 -8.32 3.68 22.39
CA LYS A 59 -8.96 2.45 21.93
C LYS A 59 -7.97 1.61 21.13
N SER A 60 -8.09 0.29 21.24
CA SER A 60 -7.31 -0.65 20.41
C SER A 60 -8.09 -0.98 19.16
N TYR A 61 -7.41 -0.98 18.01
CA TYR A 61 -7.95 -1.37 16.72
C TYR A 61 -7.20 -2.61 16.27
N LEU A 62 -7.93 -3.63 15.84
CA LEU A 62 -7.36 -4.81 15.21
C LEU A 62 -7.74 -4.83 13.74
N VAL A 63 -6.72 -4.85 12.88
CA VAL A 63 -6.88 -5.03 11.44
C VAL A 63 -6.32 -6.39 11.07
N VAL A 64 -7.19 -7.24 10.52
CA VAL A 64 -6.81 -8.56 10.01
C VAL A 64 -6.94 -8.52 8.49
N MET A 65 -5.81 -8.68 7.82
CA MET A 65 -5.76 -8.83 6.37
C MET A 65 -5.49 -10.27 6.05
N GLU A 66 -6.36 -10.87 5.26
CA GLU A 66 -6.27 -12.24 4.78
C GLU A 66 -6.19 -12.23 3.26
N TYR A 67 -5.32 -13.07 2.73
CA TYR A 67 -5.07 -13.20 1.32
C TYR A 67 -5.06 -14.68 0.94
N THR A 68 -5.73 -15.03 -0.14
CA THR A 68 -5.65 -16.35 -0.77
C THR A 68 -5.16 -16.18 -2.20
N ARG A 69 -4.20 -16.99 -2.63
CA ARG A 69 -3.55 -16.85 -3.95
C ARG A 69 -4.41 -17.36 -5.11
N HIS A 70 -5.15 -18.45 -4.93
CA HIS A 70 -5.91 -19.08 -6.02
C HIS A 70 -7.29 -19.58 -5.55
N PRO A 71 -8.40 -18.95 -5.99
CA PRO A 71 -8.45 -17.66 -6.69
C PRO A 71 -7.89 -16.51 -5.82
N PHE A 72 -7.40 -15.43 -6.43
CA PHE A 72 -6.93 -14.26 -5.67
C PHE A 72 -8.11 -13.64 -4.91
N ASN A 73 -8.12 -13.83 -3.60
CA ASN A 73 -9.10 -13.25 -2.69
C ASN A 73 -8.37 -12.45 -1.63
N PHE A 74 -8.83 -11.23 -1.41
CA PHE A 74 -8.38 -10.38 -0.33
C PHE A 74 -9.56 -10.06 0.59
N HIS A 75 -9.33 -10.24 1.88
CA HIS A 75 -10.30 -9.91 2.92
C HIS A 75 -9.61 -9.04 3.95
N CYS A 76 -10.17 -7.87 4.21
CA CYS A 76 -9.73 -6.97 5.27
C CYS A 76 -10.85 -6.80 6.28
N LYS A 77 -10.58 -7.23 7.51
CA LYS A 77 -11.47 -7.07 8.65
C LYS A 77 -10.88 -6.04 9.60
N ASN A 78 -11.69 -5.07 9.99
CA ASN A 78 -11.37 -4.09 11.02
C ASN A 78 -12.30 -4.36 12.20
N GLU A 79 -11.73 -4.61 13.37
CA GLU A 79 -12.47 -4.77 14.62
C GLU A 79 -12.18 -3.60 15.54
N GLU A 80 -13.26 -2.95 15.99
CA GLU A 80 -13.24 -1.90 17.01
C GLU A 80 -14.15 -2.30 18.17
N ALA A 81 -14.03 -1.62 19.31
CA ALA A 81 -14.90 -1.89 20.47
C ALA A 81 -16.40 -1.72 20.16
N ASP A 82 -16.74 -0.85 19.20
CA ASP A 82 -18.13 -0.42 18.94
C ASP A 82 -18.60 -0.70 17.49
N ALA A 83 -17.71 -1.16 16.60
CA ALA A 83 -18.03 -1.37 15.19
C ALA A 83 -17.06 -2.36 14.52
N ASP A 84 -17.60 -3.19 13.63
CA ASP A 84 -16.82 -4.08 12.77
C ASP A 84 -16.96 -3.64 11.31
N GLY A 85 -15.83 -3.57 10.61
CA GLY A 85 -15.76 -3.34 9.17
C GLY A 85 -15.24 -4.59 8.47
N ASN A 86 -15.82 -4.92 7.31
CA ASN A 86 -15.30 -6.01 6.47
C ASN A 86 -15.30 -5.56 5.02
N VAL A 87 -14.18 -5.78 4.32
CA VAL A 87 -14.01 -5.51 2.90
C VAL A 87 -13.53 -6.79 2.24
N TYR A 88 -14.27 -7.25 1.24
CA TYR A 88 -13.93 -8.43 0.44
C TYR A 88 -13.67 -8.03 -1.00
N PHE A 89 -12.58 -8.56 -1.55
CA PHE A 89 -12.25 -8.43 -2.96
C PHE A 89 -11.91 -9.82 -3.50
N ASN A 90 -12.57 -10.17 -4.61
CA ASN A 90 -12.31 -11.41 -5.34
C ASN A 90 -11.96 -11.05 -6.78
N GLN A 91 -10.80 -11.51 -7.24
CA GLN A 91 -10.39 -11.30 -8.62
C GLN A 91 -11.00 -12.38 -9.52
N ASN A 92 -11.78 -11.95 -10.51
CA ASN A 92 -12.43 -12.87 -11.45
C ASN A 92 -11.51 -13.33 -12.59
N ASP A 93 -10.58 -12.48 -13.02
CA ASP A 93 -9.62 -12.79 -14.08
C ASP A 93 -8.19 -12.74 -13.54
N LEU A 94 -7.54 -13.90 -13.42
CA LEU A 94 -6.19 -14.04 -12.87
C LEU A 94 -5.10 -13.66 -13.89
N SER A 95 -5.46 -13.39 -15.15
CA SER A 95 -4.49 -13.06 -16.21
C SER A 95 -4.10 -11.57 -16.24
N GLU A 96 -4.86 -10.73 -15.56
CA GLU A 96 -4.60 -9.28 -15.46
C GLU A 96 -4.16 -8.89 -14.04
N PRO A 97 -3.35 -7.85 -13.86
CA PRO A 97 -3.17 -7.23 -12.55
C PRO A 97 -4.48 -6.62 -12.06
N PHE A 98 -4.75 -6.68 -10.76
CA PHE A 98 -5.88 -5.98 -10.15
C PHE A 98 -5.44 -4.69 -9.47
N ARG A 99 -6.34 -3.72 -9.50
CA ARG A 99 -6.25 -2.51 -8.69
C ARG A 99 -7.62 -2.10 -8.19
N VAL A 100 -7.76 -1.93 -6.88
CA VAL A 100 -8.97 -1.45 -6.24
C VAL A 100 -8.64 -0.28 -5.35
N CYS A 101 -9.35 0.83 -5.51
CA CYS A 101 -9.20 2.02 -4.67
C CYS A 101 -10.55 2.40 -4.07
N ALA A 102 -10.58 2.67 -2.76
CA ALA A 102 -11.72 3.18 -2.03
C ALA A 102 -11.33 4.43 -1.25
N GLY A 103 -12.23 5.41 -1.21
CA GLY A 103 -12.03 6.66 -0.48
C GLY A 103 -13.05 6.80 0.65
N VAL A 104 -12.58 7.14 1.84
CA VAL A 104 -13.41 7.50 2.99
C VAL A 104 -13.26 9.00 3.22
N ARG A 105 -14.38 9.69 3.40
CA ARG A 105 -14.40 11.11 3.78
C ARG A 105 -15.00 11.24 5.16
N THR A 106 -14.24 11.85 6.05
CA THR A 106 -14.66 12.18 7.41
C THR A 106 -14.78 13.70 7.50
N PRO A 107 -15.98 14.27 7.26
CA PRO A 107 -16.17 15.72 7.13
C PRO A 107 -15.84 16.49 8.41
N HIS A 108 -15.83 15.82 9.57
CA HIS A 108 -15.44 16.41 10.83
C HIS A 108 -14.57 15.43 11.62
N TYR A 109 -13.28 15.39 11.28
CA TYR A 109 -12.34 14.58 12.05
C TYR A 109 -12.11 15.25 13.41
N MET A 110 -12.62 14.63 14.47
CA MET A 110 -12.81 15.21 15.81
C MET A 110 -11.60 15.96 16.39
N PHE A 111 -10.37 15.64 15.95
CA PHE A 111 -9.13 16.21 16.47
C PHE A 111 -8.61 17.40 15.69
N LEU A 112 -8.96 17.50 14.41
CA LEU A 112 -8.38 18.50 13.50
C LEU A 112 -9.37 19.62 13.17
N GLY A 113 -10.64 19.49 13.60
CA GLY A 113 -11.69 20.47 13.30
C GLY A 113 -11.95 20.65 11.80
N THR A 114 -11.48 19.73 10.98
CA THR A 114 -11.48 19.83 9.52
C THR A 114 -11.75 18.47 8.87
N GLU A 115 -12.02 18.49 7.57
CA GLU A 115 -12.22 17.28 6.77
C GLU A 115 -10.92 16.47 6.68
N LEU A 116 -11.03 15.17 6.93
CA LEU A 116 -10.03 14.16 6.61
C LEU A 116 -10.56 13.32 5.45
N ARG A 117 -9.80 13.21 4.37
CA ARG A 117 -10.07 12.27 3.27
C ARG A 117 -8.98 11.22 3.28
N THR A 118 -9.34 9.94 3.33
CA THR A 118 -8.38 8.84 3.29
C THR A 118 -8.70 7.92 2.14
N ASN A 119 -7.71 7.65 1.30
CA ASN A 119 -7.79 6.70 0.20
C ASN A 119 -7.00 5.45 0.56
N TYR A 120 -7.63 4.30 0.33
CA TYR A 120 -7.03 2.98 0.42
C TYR A 120 -6.98 2.41 -1.00
N CYS A 121 -5.80 2.04 -1.47
CA CYS A 121 -5.63 1.34 -2.74
C CYS A 121 -4.92 0.01 -2.52
N PHE A 122 -5.43 -1.05 -3.13
CA PHE A 122 -4.87 -2.38 -3.15
C PHE A 122 -4.48 -2.71 -4.60
N ASP A 123 -3.23 -3.13 -4.81
CA ASP A 123 -2.65 -3.39 -6.13
C ASP A 123 -1.75 -4.64 -6.08
N ASN A 124 -1.68 -5.43 -7.15
CA ASN A 124 -0.72 -6.53 -7.29
C ASN A 124 0.25 -6.34 -8.47
N ASP A 125 0.31 -5.14 -9.06
CA ASP A 125 1.35 -4.74 -9.99
C ASP A 125 2.58 -4.23 -9.23
N PHE A 126 3.62 -5.08 -9.19
CA PHE A 126 4.90 -4.76 -8.55
C PHE A 126 5.93 -4.17 -9.52
N SER A 127 5.58 -3.98 -10.81
CA SER A 127 6.53 -3.58 -11.85
C SER A 127 7.17 -2.22 -11.64
N LYS A 128 6.60 -1.40 -10.74
CA LYS A 128 7.02 -0.02 -10.47
C LYS A 128 7.54 0.20 -9.06
N ILE A 129 7.84 -0.87 -8.32
CA ILE A 129 8.45 -0.80 -7.00
C ILE A 129 9.70 -1.66 -6.92
N ASP A 130 10.64 -1.24 -6.07
CA ASP A 130 11.81 -2.06 -5.74
C ASP A 130 11.41 -3.06 -4.65
N VAL A 131 11.24 -4.33 -5.04
CA VAL A 131 10.92 -5.41 -4.10
C VAL A 131 12.18 -5.77 -3.30
N PRO A 132 12.16 -5.66 -1.96
CA PRO A 132 13.31 -6.02 -1.12
C PRO A 132 13.72 -7.48 -1.30
N SER A 133 15.02 -7.78 -1.16
CA SER A 133 15.56 -9.13 -1.38
C SER A 133 15.10 -10.18 -0.36
N ASP A 134 14.61 -9.76 0.81
CA ASP A 134 14.03 -10.62 1.84
C ASP A 134 12.54 -10.94 1.59
N CYS A 135 11.92 -10.29 0.60
CA CYS A 135 10.59 -10.60 0.11
C CYS A 135 10.68 -11.71 -0.94
N VAL A 136 10.49 -12.97 -0.54
CA VAL A 136 10.56 -14.12 -1.47
C VAL A 136 9.52 -14.00 -2.56
N GLU A 137 8.31 -13.62 -2.17
CA GLU A 137 7.20 -13.45 -3.09
C GLU A 137 6.32 -12.27 -2.67
N PRO A 138 6.20 -11.23 -3.52
CA PRO A 138 5.30 -10.12 -3.26
C PRO A 138 3.84 -10.57 -3.45
N ILE A 139 2.99 -10.21 -2.50
CA ILE A 139 1.58 -10.60 -2.45
C ILE A 139 0.68 -9.45 -2.91
N LEU A 140 0.87 -8.26 -2.34
CA LEU A 140 -0.03 -7.12 -2.49
C LEU A 140 0.69 -5.84 -2.05
N ILE A 141 0.40 -4.72 -2.71
CA ILE A 141 0.71 -3.38 -2.23
C ILE A 141 -0.58 -2.75 -1.71
N MET A 142 -0.57 -2.29 -0.46
CA MET A 142 -1.58 -1.39 0.07
C MET A 142 -1.02 0.02 0.13
N THR A 143 -1.71 0.98 -0.47
CA THR A 143 -1.41 2.41 -0.32
C THR A 143 -2.49 3.05 0.54
N ILE A 144 -2.07 3.71 1.62
CA ILE A 144 -2.93 4.56 2.45
C ILE A 144 -2.49 6.00 2.22
N ALA A 145 -3.38 6.84 1.70
CA ALA A 145 -3.11 8.26 1.48
C ALA A 145 -4.19 9.11 2.16
N SER A 146 -3.77 9.95 3.11
CA SER A 146 -4.64 10.86 3.86
C SER A 146 -4.40 12.32 3.46
N PHE A 147 -5.49 13.07 3.36
CA PHE A 147 -5.51 14.48 2.99
C PHE A 147 -6.29 15.26 4.07
N ILE A 148 -5.64 16.24 4.69
CA ILE A 148 -6.21 17.02 5.80
C ILE A 148 -6.56 18.43 5.29
N GLY A 149 -7.78 18.88 5.55
CA GLY A 149 -8.17 20.30 5.47
C GLY A 149 -8.02 20.99 4.12
N GLY A 150 -8.58 20.40 3.06
CA GLY A 150 -8.58 21.00 1.71
C GLY A 150 -7.18 21.15 1.08
N HIS A 151 -6.13 20.73 1.78
CA HIS A 151 -4.78 20.66 1.24
C HIS A 151 -4.63 19.43 0.34
N ASP A 152 -3.90 19.61 -0.77
CA ASP A 152 -3.57 18.53 -1.72
C ASP A 152 -2.32 17.73 -1.32
N LYS A 153 -1.73 18.03 -0.16
CA LYS A 153 -0.61 17.27 0.39
C LYS A 153 -1.13 15.93 0.93
N ALA A 154 -0.64 14.84 0.35
CA ALA A 154 -0.89 13.49 0.82
C ALA A 154 0.11 13.11 1.92
N LEU A 155 -0.39 12.53 3.00
CA LEU A 155 0.40 11.88 4.04
C LEU A 155 0.00 10.42 4.14
N GLY A 156 0.95 9.52 4.33
CA GLY A 156 0.64 8.13 4.56
C GLY A 156 1.78 7.20 4.20
N GLU A 157 1.43 6.00 3.75
CA GLU A 157 2.40 4.94 3.51
C GLU A 157 1.94 3.98 2.41
N GLN A 158 2.93 3.34 1.80
CA GLN A 158 2.78 2.16 0.98
C GLN A 158 3.35 0.96 1.73
N VAL A 159 2.55 -0.08 1.85
CA VAL A 159 2.90 -1.32 2.53
C VAL A 159 2.92 -2.45 1.51
N LEU A 160 4.09 -3.04 1.29
CA LEU A 160 4.25 -4.25 0.50
C LEU A 160 4.10 -5.47 1.43
N TYR A 161 3.12 -6.32 1.16
CA TYR A 161 2.94 -7.59 1.83
C TYR A 161 3.75 -8.67 1.14
N CYS A 162 4.55 -9.39 1.91
CA CYS A 162 5.45 -10.42 1.42
C CYS A 162 5.15 -11.77 2.06
N GLN A 163 5.35 -12.83 1.29
CA GLN A 163 5.49 -14.17 1.86
C GLN A 163 6.90 -14.29 2.49
N PRO A 164 7.01 -14.70 3.76
CA PRO A 164 8.30 -14.93 4.39
C PRO A 164 9.02 -16.15 3.77
N THR A 165 10.35 -16.12 3.81
CA THR A 165 11.24 -17.28 3.57
C THR A 165 10.93 -18.45 4.48
#